data_AF-A0A354M2W4-F1
#
_entry.id   AF-A0A354M2W4-F1
#
_cell.length_a   1.000
_cell.length_b   1.000
_cell.length_c   1.000
_cell.angle_alpha   90.00
_cell.angle_beta   90.00
_cell.angle_gamma   90.00
#
_symmetry.space_group_name_H-M   'P 1'
#
loop_
_entity.id
_entity.type
_entity.pdbx_description
1 polymer ?
#
loop_
_entity_poly.entity_id
_entity_poly.type
_entity_poly.pdbx_seq_one_letter_code
_entity_poly.pdbx_strand_id
1 'polypeptide(L)'
;ADIYDGLSFQARVSIDHTKYKKDSRRYATTFLPSTMDDYGNYWKDIETANEIYTDYLLSYNKTFGDFSVSATAGWVGHLRETETQKTDVVATYIDPNNQMLSTRVNLFQTNAGGTSATKTTKLTEWDKAALITAQLGWQEKVYIDGSYRRDWYRAYKQFSDRGTPDNYGYFGVGANAIVSSLVELPDWFSYLKYRLSYSEVGNSIPNQVYAKGTEDL
;
A
#
# COMPACT_ATOMS: atom_id res chain seq x y z
N ALA A 1 -6.14 23.59 -10.84
CA ALA A 1 -6.56 24.96 -11.21
C ALA A 1 -5.35 25.86 -11.12
N ASP A 2 -5.17 26.78 -12.05
CA ASP A 2 -4.03 27.69 -12.07
C ASP A 2 -4.29 28.84 -11.09
N ILE A 3 -3.47 28.91 -10.04
CA ILE A 3 -3.55 29.94 -8.99
C ILE A 3 -2.87 31.23 -9.49
N TYR A 4 -1.82 31.08 -10.30
CA TYR A 4 -1.03 32.17 -10.88
C TYR A 4 -0.37 31.67 -12.18
N ASP A 5 0.21 32.56 -12.99
CA ASP A 5 0.92 32.19 -14.21
C ASP A 5 2.02 31.14 -13.94
N GLY A 6 1.82 29.95 -14.50
CA GLY A 6 2.67 28.78 -14.29
C GLY A 6 2.46 28.03 -12.97
N LEU A 7 1.70 28.56 -12.00
CA LEU A 7 1.48 27.92 -10.69
C LEU A 7 0.11 27.24 -10.65
N SER A 8 0.10 25.92 -10.50
CA SER A 8 -1.11 25.11 -10.38
C SER A 8 -1.14 24.35 -9.06
N PHE A 9 -2.33 24.26 -8.46
CA PHE A 9 -2.58 23.39 -7.31
C PHE A 9 -3.55 22.28 -7.69
N GLN A 10 -3.27 21.09 -7.17
CA GLN A 10 -4.08 19.89 -7.30
C GLN A 10 -4.25 19.25 -5.92
N ALA A 11 -5.49 18.85 -5.63
CA ALA A 11 -5.80 17.98 -4.51
C ALA A 11 -6.62 16.80 -5.03
N ARG A 12 -6.27 15.58 -4.65
CA ARG A 12 -7.05 14.38 -4.95
C ARG A 12 -7.33 13.62 -3.67
N VAL A 13 -8.54 13.10 -3.57
CA VAL A 13 -8.94 12.12 -2.56
C VAL A 13 -9.51 10.93 -3.29
N SER A 14 -8.99 9.74 -2.99
CA SER A 14 -9.50 8.48 -3.50
C SER A 14 -9.90 7.61 -2.32
N ILE A 15 -11.08 7.00 -2.40
CA ILE A 15 -11.58 6.09 -1.37
C ILE A 15 -11.81 4.75 -2.06
N ASP A 16 -11.27 3.69 -1.48
CA ASP A 16 -11.52 2.32 -1.89
C ASP A 16 -12.16 1.54 -0.74
N HIS A 17 -13.14 0.71 -1.08
CA HIS A 17 -13.81 -0.20 -0.16
C HIS A 17 -13.85 -1.58 -0.77
N THR A 18 -13.09 -2.49 -0.18
CA THR A 18 -13.05 -3.88 -0.60
C THR A 18 -13.68 -4.76 0.47
N LYS A 19 -14.56 -5.66 0.04
CA LYS A 19 -15.12 -6.71 0.89
C LYS A 19 -14.91 -8.07 0.27
N TYR A 20 -14.19 -8.92 0.98
CA TYR A 20 -13.98 -10.31 0.63
C TYR A 20 -14.79 -11.23 1.56
N LYS A 21 -15.47 -12.22 0.99
CA LYS A 21 -16.20 -13.24 1.74
C LYS A 21 -15.85 -14.60 1.20
N LYS A 22 -15.38 -15.48 2.09
CA LYS A 22 -15.12 -16.89 1.81
C LYS A 22 -16.02 -17.74 2.69
N ASP A 23 -16.73 -18.68 2.07
CA ASP A 23 -17.55 -19.70 2.73
C ASP A 23 -17.00 -21.05 2.29
N SER A 24 -16.42 -21.80 3.20
CA SER A 24 -15.77 -23.08 2.91
C SER A 24 -16.34 -24.17 3.80
N ARG A 25 -16.62 -25.32 3.20
CA ARG A 25 -17.29 -26.44 3.86
C ARG A 25 -16.54 -27.72 3.53
N ARG A 26 -16.30 -28.52 4.54
CA ARG A 26 -15.80 -29.90 4.40
C ARG A 26 -16.80 -30.83 5.04
N TYR A 27 -17.25 -31.82 4.28
CA TYR A 27 -18.30 -32.73 4.73
C TYR A 27 -17.71 -33.81 5.64
N ALA A 28 -18.54 -34.33 6.54
CA ALA A 28 -18.26 -35.54 7.31
C ALA A 28 -17.85 -36.68 6.37
N THR A 29 -17.01 -37.59 6.86
CA THR A 29 -16.39 -38.72 6.15
C THR A 29 -15.39 -38.34 5.05
N THR A 30 -15.04 -37.06 4.90
CA THR A 30 -13.93 -36.66 4.03
C THR A 30 -12.61 -37.23 4.60
N PHE A 31 -11.92 -38.05 3.81
CA PHE A 31 -10.61 -38.60 4.17
C PHE A 31 -9.52 -37.54 4.01
N LEU A 32 -8.80 -37.25 5.09
CA LEU A 32 -7.59 -36.45 5.10
C LEU A 32 -6.37 -37.37 5.24
N PRO A 33 -5.16 -36.89 4.89
CA PRO A 33 -3.95 -37.71 5.00
C PRO A 33 -3.68 -38.29 6.39
N SER A 34 -4.19 -37.69 7.46
CA SER A 34 -3.93 -38.12 8.85
C SER A 34 -5.17 -38.55 9.63
N THR A 35 -6.38 -38.22 9.20
CA THR A 35 -7.64 -38.45 9.94
C THR A 35 -8.84 -38.44 8.97
N MET A 36 -9.99 -38.91 9.42
CA MET A 36 -11.27 -38.70 8.73
C MET A 36 -12.08 -37.66 9.51
N ASP A 37 -12.78 -36.77 8.81
CA ASP A 37 -13.65 -35.79 9.46
C ASP A 37 -14.93 -36.47 9.98
N ASP A 38 -15.11 -36.59 11.29
CA ASP A 38 -16.29 -37.28 11.86
C ASP A 38 -17.60 -36.51 11.66
N TYR A 39 -17.54 -35.16 11.74
CA TYR A 39 -18.72 -34.29 11.68
C TYR A 39 -18.69 -33.25 10.55
N GLY A 40 -17.56 -33.14 9.85
CA GLY A 40 -17.27 -32.08 8.89
C GLY A 40 -16.76 -30.80 9.58
N ASN A 41 -16.36 -29.82 8.78
CA ASN A 41 -15.80 -28.56 9.25
C ASN A 41 -16.34 -27.38 8.42
N TYR A 42 -16.58 -26.25 9.07
CA TYR A 42 -17.06 -25.02 8.45
C TYR A 42 -16.07 -23.89 8.71
N TRP A 43 -15.67 -23.22 7.63
CA TRP A 43 -14.90 -21.99 7.72
C TRP A 43 -15.64 -20.85 7.05
N LYS A 44 -15.62 -19.70 7.70
CA LYS A 44 -16.16 -18.46 7.15
C LYS A 44 -15.20 -17.32 7.42
N ASP A 45 -14.69 -16.74 6.34
CA ASP A 45 -13.84 -15.55 6.41
C ASP A 45 -14.59 -14.37 5.81
N ILE A 46 -14.67 -13.27 6.54
CA ILE A 46 -15.13 -11.98 6.04
C ILE A 46 -14.00 -11.01 6.28
N GLU A 47 -13.51 -10.37 5.23
CA GLU A 47 -12.52 -9.30 5.34
C GLU A 47 -13.10 -8.05 4.69
N THR A 48 -13.02 -6.93 5.40
CA THR A 48 -13.38 -5.61 4.89
C THR A 48 -12.17 -4.71 5.01
N ALA A 49 -11.77 -4.08 3.92
CA ALA A 49 -10.70 -3.09 3.87
C ALA A 49 -11.27 -1.76 3.38
N ASN A 50 -11.02 -0.69 4.13
CA ASN A 50 -11.30 0.69 3.74
C ASN A 50 -9.96 1.40 3.55
N GLU A 51 -9.77 2.02 2.40
CA GLU A 51 -8.55 2.74 2.07
C GLU A 51 -8.89 4.16 1.65
N ILE A 52 -8.18 5.14 2.21
CA ILE A 52 -8.29 6.54 1.84
C ILE A 52 -6.91 7.02 1.43
N TYR A 53 -6.80 7.47 0.19
CA TYR A 53 -5.63 8.14 -0.36
C TYR A 53 -5.92 9.62 -0.50
N THR A 54 -4.96 10.44 -0.10
CA THR A 54 -5.03 11.91 -0.21
C THR A 54 -3.72 12.42 -0.79
N ASP A 55 -3.78 13.29 -1.78
CA ASP A 55 -2.61 14.02 -2.25
C ASP A 55 -2.91 15.51 -2.42
N TYR A 56 -1.89 16.31 -2.17
CA TYR A 56 -1.86 17.74 -2.35
C TYR A 56 -0.57 18.08 -3.09
N LEU A 57 -0.68 18.55 -4.33
CA LEU A 57 0.45 18.89 -5.18
C LEU A 57 0.37 20.36 -5.58
N LEU A 58 1.48 21.06 -5.39
CA LEU A 58 1.71 22.41 -5.88
C LEU A 58 2.79 22.34 -6.95
N SER A 59 2.44 22.69 -8.17
CA SER A 59 3.34 22.65 -9.33
C SER A 59 3.55 24.03 -9.90
N TYR A 60 4.78 24.34 -10.27
CA TYR A 60 5.19 25.56 -10.94
C TYR A 60 5.91 25.22 -12.24
N ASN A 61 5.38 25.66 -13.38
CA ASN A 61 5.92 25.44 -14.70
C ASN A 61 6.01 26.77 -15.44
N LYS A 62 7.23 27.19 -15.80
CA LYS A 62 7.43 28.44 -16.54
C LYS A 62 8.63 28.37 -17.47
N THR A 63 8.46 28.94 -18.65
CA THR A 63 9.54 29.09 -19.65
C THR A 63 9.96 30.56 -19.71
N PHE A 64 11.26 30.78 -19.64
CA PHE A 64 11.93 32.08 -19.66
C PHE A 64 12.95 32.10 -20.80
N GLY A 65 12.51 32.52 -21.99
CA GLY A 65 13.35 32.50 -23.19
C GLY A 65 13.86 31.09 -23.46
N ASP A 66 15.18 30.91 -23.40
CA ASP A 66 15.86 29.63 -23.62
C ASP A 66 15.76 28.66 -22.43
N PHE A 67 15.30 29.08 -21.26
CA PHE A 67 15.23 28.22 -20.08
C PHE A 67 13.80 27.80 -19.75
N SER A 68 13.61 26.56 -19.31
CA SER A 68 12.35 26.11 -18.73
C SER A 68 12.56 25.61 -17.31
N VAL A 69 11.63 25.92 -16.43
CA VAL A 69 11.63 25.49 -15.03
C VAL A 69 10.32 24.77 -14.77
N SER A 70 10.42 23.54 -14.26
CA SER A 70 9.30 22.78 -13.72
C SER A 70 9.64 22.36 -12.29
N ALA A 71 8.79 22.66 -11.34
CA ALA A 71 8.93 22.20 -9.97
C ALA A 71 7.58 21.72 -9.47
N THR A 72 7.57 20.67 -8.66
CA THR A 72 6.36 20.18 -7.99
C THR A 72 6.75 19.82 -6.57
N ALA A 73 6.02 20.34 -5.60
CA ALA A 73 6.13 19.96 -4.20
C ALA A 73 4.76 19.49 -3.73
N GLY A 74 4.75 18.52 -2.83
CA GLY A 74 3.48 17.99 -2.37
C GLY A 74 3.57 17.09 -1.17
N TRP A 75 2.39 16.75 -0.69
CA TRP A 75 2.18 15.83 0.40
C TRP A 75 1.20 14.75 -0.04
N VAL A 76 1.49 13.51 0.31
CA VAL A 76 0.60 12.37 0.09
C VAL A 76 0.38 11.65 1.41
N GLY A 77 -0.81 11.11 1.57
CA GLY A 77 -1.21 10.35 2.74
C GLY A 77 -2.08 9.18 2.33
N HIS A 78 -1.91 8.07 3.02
CA HIS A 78 -2.68 6.87 2.85
C HIS A 78 -3.05 6.30 4.23
N LEU A 79 -4.31 5.94 4.38
CA LEU A 79 -4.87 5.31 5.58
C LEU A 79 -5.62 4.06 5.13
N ARG A 80 -5.35 2.95 5.79
CA ARG A 80 -5.97 1.65 5.51
C ARG A 80 -6.48 1.02 6.80
N GLU A 81 -7.76 0.73 6.85
CA GLU A 81 -8.41 0.04 7.95
C GLU A 81 -8.93 -1.30 7.47
N THR A 82 -8.42 -2.39 8.04
CA THR A 82 -8.85 -3.75 7.73
C THR A 82 -9.52 -4.38 8.94
N GLU A 83 -10.71 -4.93 8.75
CA GLU A 83 -11.37 -5.79 9.72
C GLU A 83 -11.51 -7.19 9.12
N THR A 84 -11.01 -8.19 9.83
CA THR A 84 -11.11 -9.59 9.44
C THR A 84 -11.88 -10.36 10.50
N GLN A 85 -12.97 -11.01 10.09
CA GLN A 85 -13.73 -11.96 10.90
C GLN A 85 -13.49 -13.36 10.36
N LYS A 86 -12.94 -14.25 11.19
CA LYS A 86 -12.69 -15.65 10.84
C LYS A 86 -13.47 -16.56 11.77
N THR A 87 -14.21 -17.48 11.19
CA THR A 87 -14.90 -18.57 11.90
C THR A 87 -14.25 -19.88 11.50
N ASP A 88 -13.87 -20.67 12.48
CA ASP A 88 -13.45 -22.06 12.30
C ASP A 88 -14.19 -22.93 13.31
N VAL A 89 -15.10 -23.77 12.82
CA VAL A 89 -15.93 -24.63 13.66
C VAL A 89 -15.99 -26.03 13.09
N VAL A 90 -15.97 -27.01 14.00
CA VAL A 90 -16.46 -28.34 13.70
C VAL A 90 -17.95 -28.23 13.37
N ALA A 91 -18.39 -28.82 12.26
CA ALA A 91 -19.75 -28.69 11.73
C ALA A 91 -20.75 -29.55 12.50
N THR A 92 -20.83 -29.36 13.82
CA THR A 92 -21.65 -30.14 14.75
C THR A 92 -22.23 -29.26 15.86
N TYR A 93 -23.25 -29.75 16.56
CA TYR A 93 -23.78 -29.08 17.75
C TYR A 93 -23.02 -29.52 19.00
N ILE A 94 -22.35 -28.62 19.71
CA ILE A 94 -21.72 -28.95 20.99
C ILE A 94 -22.61 -28.41 22.11
N ASP A 95 -22.98 -29.28 23.05
CA ASP A 95 -23.72 -28.89 24.25
C ASP A 95 -22.85 -27.95 25.11
N PRO A 96 -23.33 -26.74 25.49
CA PRO A 96 -22.54 -25.79 26.25
C PRO A 96 -22.03 -26.31 27.60
N ASN A 97 -22.72 -27.29 28.19
CA ASN A 97 -22.34 -27.90 29.47
C ASN A 97 -21.52 -29.20 29.28
N ASN A 98 -21.22 -29.58 28.04
CA ASN A 98 -20.60 -30.86 27.65
C ASN A 98 -21.31 -32.10 28.25
N GLN A 99 -22.62 -32.00 28.49
CA GLN A 99 -23.39 -33.08 29.14
C GLN A 99 -23.91 -34.12 28.14
N MET A 100 -23.88 -33.81 26.85
CA MET A 100 -24.42 -34.67 25.79
C MET A 100 -23.49 -34.70 24.57
N LEU A 101 -23.32 -35.89 23.98
CA LEU A 101 -22.65 -36.05 22.71
C LEU A 101 -23.52 -35.51 21.57
N SER A 102 -22.89 -34.86 20.59
CA SER A 102 -23.60 -34.33 19.43
C SER A 102 -24.14 -35.43 18.53
N THR A 103 -25.36 -35.24 18.02
CA THR A 103 -25.97 -36.13 17.01
C THR A 103 -26.10 -35.47 15.64
N ARG A 104 -25.72 -34.20 15.49
CA ARG A 104 -25.83 -33.45 14.23
C ARG A 104 -24.50 -33.44 13.48
N VAL A 105 -24.50 -33.94 12.25
CA VAL A 105 -23.37 -33.88 11.32
C VAL A 105 -23.60 -32.81 10.24
N ASN A 106 -22.54 -32.23 9.68
CA ASN A 106 -22.60 -31.25 8.59
C ASN A 106 -23.42 -29.98 8.91
N LEU A 107 -23.42 -29.53 10.16
CA LEU A 107 -24.01 -28.26 10.58
C LEU A 107 -23.09 -27.09 10.20
N PHE A 108 -23.19 -26.62 8.96
CA PHE A 108 -22.37 -25.50 8.44
C PHE A 108 -22.94 -24.14 8.87
N GLN A 109 -22.81 -23.81 10.15
CA GLN A 109 -23.25 -22.54 10.72
C GLN A 109 -22.15 -21.94 11.59
N THR A 110 -22.09 -20.61 11.73
CA THR A 110 -21.03 -19.93 12.48
C THR A 110 -21.09 -20.16 14.00
N ASN A 111 -22.22 -20.67 14.49
CA ASN A 111 -22.45 -21.04 15.90
C ASN A 111 -22.37 -22.56 16.13
N ALA A 112 -21.99 -23.35 15.12
CA ALA A 112 -21.63 -24.75 15.31
C ALA A 112 -20.31 -24.86 16.09
N GLY A 113 -19.98 -26.04 16.63
CA GLY A 113 -18.67 -26.29 17.24
C GLY A 113 -18.39 -25.58 18.57
N GLY A 114 -19.39 -24.98 19.22
CA GLY A 114 -19.29 -24.37 20.55
C GLY A 114 -19.15 -22.83 20.54
N THR A 115 -18.99 -22.24 21.72
CA THR A 115 -18.88 -20.77 21.90
C THR A 115 -17.50 -20.24 21.50
N SER A 116 -17.45 -18.99 21.04
CA SER A 116 -16.20 -18.23 20.74
C SER A 116 -15.38 -18.70 19.52
N ALA A 117 -16.02 -19.34 18.55
CA ALA A 117 -15.34 -19.81 17.34
C ALA A 117 -15.12 -18.75 16.27
N THR A 118 -15.84 -17.62 16.34
CA THR A 118 -15.60 -16.46 15.49
C THR A 118 -14.63 -15.51 16.18
N LYS A 119 -13.54 -15.16 15.50
CA LYS A 119 -12.56 -14.17 15.95
C LYS A 119 -12.61 -12.97 15.01
N THR A 120 -12.61 -11.77 15.59
CA THR A 120 -12.51 -10.50 14.85
C THR A 120 -11.16 -9.87 15.14
N THR A 121 -10.47 -9.42 14.12
CA THR A 121 -9.21 -8.68 14.21
C THR A 121 -9.35 -7.39 13.42
N LYS A 122 -8.90 -6.28 14.01
CA LYS A 122 -8.85 -4.98 13.35
C LYS A 122 -7.39 -4.55 13.21
N LEU A 123 -7.05 -3.98 12.07
CA LEU A 123 -5.72 -3.47 11.76
C LEU A 123 -5.85 -2.11 11.09
N THR A 124 -5.12 -1.13 11.61
CA THR A 124 -5.02 0.20 10.99
C THR A 124 -3.58 0.42 10.52
N GLU A 125 -3.41 0.85 9.28
CA GLU A 125 -2.12 1.16 8.67
C GLU A 125 -2.19 2.58 8.13
N TRP A 126 -1.11 3.34 8.30
CA TRP A 126 -1.01 4.66 7.70
C TRP A 126 0.42 4.95 7.25
N ASP A 127 0.51 5.65 6.13
CA ASP A 127 1.75 6.14 5.56
C ASP A 127 1.55 7.54 4.98
N LYS A 128 2.59 8.37 5.08
CA LYS A 128 2.57 9.77 4.70
C LYS A 128 3.89 10.09 4.04
N ALA A 129 3.88 10.94 3.02
CA ALA A 129 5.12 11.41 2.44
C ALA A 129 5.05 12.87 2.02
N ALA A 130 6.18 13.55 2.15
CA ALA A 130 6.43 14.84 1.53
C ALA A 130 7.38 14.61 0.37
N LEU A 131 7.07 15.20 -0.78
CA LEU A 131 7.88 15.07 -1.98
C LEU A 131 8.14 16.43 -2.61
N ILE A 132 9.30 16.55 -3.24
CA ILE A 132 9.66 17.68 -4.07
C ILE A 132 10.43 17.17 -5.29
N THR A 133 10.08 17.68 -6.45
CA THR A 133 10.75 17.41 -7.72
C THR A 133 10.99 18.73 -8.42
N ALA A 134 12.16 18.91 -9.01
CA ALA A 134 12.47 20.07 -9.81
C ALA A 134 13.21 19.64 -11.07
N GLN A 135 12.96 20.35 -12.16
CA GLN A 135 13.57 20.15 -13.45
C GLN A 135 13.89 21.51 -14.06
N LEU A 136 15.10 21.64 -14.60
CA LEU A 136 15.59 22.79 -15.33
C LEU A 136 15.93 22.33 -16.75
N GLY A 137 15.32 22.96 -17.74
CA GLY A 137 15.60 22.76 -19.15
C GLY A 137 16.31 23.95 -19.77
N TRP A 138 17.18 23.70 -20.75
CA TRP A 138 17.85 24.71 -21.57
C TRP A 138 17.70 24.37 -23.06
N GLN A 139 17.20 25.35 -23.82
CA GLN A 139 16.89 25.35 -25.25
C GLN A 139 16.03 24.17 -25.72
N GLU A 140 15.30 23.54 -24.81
CA GLU A 140 14.60 22.27 -25.03
C GLU A 140 15.53 21.09 -25.38
N LYS A 141 16.86 21.25 -25.19
CA LYS A 141 17.90 20.27 -25.55
C LYS A 141 18.48 19.56 -24.35
N VAL A 142 18.74 20.30 -23.27
CA VAL A 142 19.39 19.79 -22.06
C VAL A 142 18.44 19.96 -20.89
N TYR A 143 18.32 18.93 -20.07
CA TYR A 143 17.47 18.92 -18.89
C TYR A 143 18.23 18.33 -17.72
N ILE A 144 18.09 18.95 -16.56
CA ILE A 144 18.58 18.45 -15.29
C ILE A 144 17.37 18.33 -14.37
N ASP A 145 17.22 17.19 -13.73
CA ASP A 145 16.13 16.91 -12.81
C ASP A 145 16.65 16.41 -11.46
N GLY A 146 15.91 16.76 -10.42
CA GLY A 146 16.17 16.37 -9.05
C GLY A 146 14.87 16.06 -8.35
N SER A 147 14.88 15.05 -7.49
CA SER A 147 13.75 14.62 -6.70
C SER A 147 14.21 14.28 -5.30
N TYR A 148 13.40 14.64 -4.31
CA TYR A 148 13.57 14.23 -2.94
C TYR A 148 12.21 13.86 -2.37
N ARG A 149 12.16 12.75 -1.66
CA ARG A 149 10.94 12.29 -0.99
C ARG A 149 11.29 11.79 0.40
N ARG A 150 10.45 12.16 1.36
CA ARG A 150 10.55 11.76 2.75
C ARG A 150 9.27 11.07 3.15
N ASP A 151 9.37 9.81 3.53
CA ASP A 151 8.25 8.99 3.94
C ASP A 151 8.24 8.80 5.46
N TRP A 152 7.04 8.77 6.04
CA TRP A 152 6.73 8.40 7.42
C TRP A 152 5.74 7.24 7.38
N TYR A 153 6.09 6.13 8.04
CA TYR A 153 5.22 4.95 8.12
C TYR A 153 4.89 4.65 9.58
N ARG A 154 3.70 4.10 9.84
CA ARG A 154 3.29 3.62 11.17
C ARG A 154 4.34 2.68 11.80
N ALA A 155 4.92 1.78 11.01
CA ALA A 155 5.92 0.82 11.49
C ALA A 155 7.17 1.47 12.09
N TYR A 156 7.60 2.64 11.60
CA TYR A 156 8.79 3.33 12.12
C TYR A 156 8.54 4.00 13.48
N LYS A 157 7.29 4.36 13.82
CA LYS A 157 6.97 4.89 15.15
C LYS A 157 7.18 3.87 16.26
N GLN A 158 6.98 2.58 15.98
CA GLN A 158 7.13 1.51 16.98
C GLN A 158 8.59 1.34 17.48
N PHE A 159 9.57 1.91 16.76
CA PHE A 159 10.97 1.88 17.14
C PHE A 159 11.52 3.27 17.51
N SER A 160 10.68 4.32 17.49
CA SER A 160 11.09 5.67 17.86
C SER A 160 11.65 5.73 19.30
N ASP A 161 11.05 4.94 20.20
CA ASP A 161 11.50 4.75 21.59
C ASP A 161 12.90 4.11 21.70
N ARG A 162 13.40 3.50 20.61
CA ARG A 162 14.72 2.86 20.52
C ARG A 162 15.75 3.72 19.78
N GLY A 163 15.43 4.99 19.52
CA GLY A 163 16.35 5.97 18.91
C GLY A 163 16.49 5.85 17.39
N THR A 164 15.67 5.05 16.71
CA THR A 164 15.67 4.99 15.24
C THR A 164 14.82 6.12 14.65
N PRO A 165 15.26 6.77 13.55
CA PRO A 165 14.47 7.78 12.86
C PRO A 165 13.09 7.25 12.46
N ASP A 166 12.05 8.05 12.67
CA ASP A 166 10.65 7.73 12.34
C ASP A 166 10.30 7.96 10.85
N ASN A 167 11.32 8.27 10.04
CA ASN A 167 11.20 8.68 8.66
C ASN A 167 12.38 8.20 7.83
N TYR A 168 12.15 7.99 6.55
CA TYR A 168 13.17 7.62 5.59
C TYR A 168 13.10 8.55 4.38
N GLY A 169 14.23 9.19 4.06
CA GLY A 169 14.35 10.12 2.94
C GLY A 169 15.20 9.51 1.83
N TYR A 170 14.80 9.72 0.59
CA TYR A 170 15.54 9.30 -0.59
C TYR A 170 15.50 10.38 -1.65
N PHE A 171 16.52 10.37 -2.52
CA PHE A 171 16.68 11.35 -3.56
C PHE A 171 17.05 10.69 -4.89
N GLY A 172 16.70 11.35 -5.97
CA GLY A 172 17.13 11.02 -7.32
C GLY A 172 17.59 12.27 -8.04
N VAL A 173 18.66 12.15 -8.80
CA VAL A 173 19.18 13.20 -9.68
C VAL A 173 19.36 12.63 -11.08
N GLY A 174 18.98 13.41 -12.07
CA GLY A 174 19.00 13.03 -13.47
C GLY A 174 19.50 14.16 -14.35
N ALA A 175 20.11 13.80 -15.46
CA ALA A 175 20.45 14.73 -16.53
C ALA A 175 20.18 14.05 -17.87
N ASN A 176 19.62 14.79 -18.81
CA ASN A 176 19.43 14.30 -20.16
C ASN A 176 19.72 15.39 -21.19
N ALA A 177 20.32 14.99 -22.31
CA ALA A 177 20.69 15.88 -23.40
C ALA A 177 20.33 15.26 -24.75
N ILE A 178 19.70 16.04 -25.62
CA ILE A 178 19.40 15.68 -26.99
C ILE A 178 20.63 16.03 -27.83
N VAL A 179 21.56 15.08 -27.94
CA VAL A 179 22.86 15.24 -28.62
C VAL A 179 22.65 15.63 -30.08
N SER A 180 21.63 15.08 -30.76
CA SER A 180 21.29 15.42 -32.15
C SER A 180 20.90 16.89 -32.37
N SER A 181 20.63 17.65 -31.31
CA SER A 181 20.32 19.08 -31.38
C SER A 181 21.50 19.98 -30.98
N LEU A 182 22.59 19.38 -30.49
CA LEU A 182 23.80 20.04 -30.00
C LEU A 182 24.97 19.91 -30.98
N VAL A 183 25.01 18.84 -31.78
CA VAL A 183 26.05 18.57 -32.79
C VAL A 183 25.43 18.12 -34.10
N GLU A 184 26.04 18.47 -35.23
CA GLU A 184 25.70 17.86 -36.52
C GLU A 184 26.10 16.39 -36.49
N LEU A 185 25.11 15.51 -36.55
CA LEU A 185 25.31 14.06 -36.65
C LEU A 185 25.40 13.65 -38.13
N PRO A 186 26.11 12.57 -38.45
CA PRO A 186 26.14 12.00 -39.80
C PRO A 186 24.73 11.65 -40.30
N ASP A 187 24.50 11.70 -41.62
CA ASP A 187 23.18 11.48 -42.27
C ASP A 187 22.46 10.17 -41.89
N TRP A 188 23.21 9.18 -41.37
CA TRP A 188 22.67 7.90 -40.90
C TRP A 188 22.15 7.93 -39.45
N PHE A 189 22.31 9.03 -38.70
CA PHE A 189 21.83 9.21 -37.34
C PHE A 189 20.78 10.33 -37.23
N SER A 190 19.50 9.97 -37.12
CA SER A 190 18.42 10.97 -37.08
C SER A 190 18.12 11.52 -35.69
N TYR A 191 18.46 10.79 -34.61
CA TYR A 191 18.18 11.21 -33.24
C TYR A 191 19.11 10.51 -32.26
N LEU A 192 19.72 11.28 -31.37
CA LEU A 192 20.52 10.74 -30.27
C LEU A 192 20.18 11.50 -28.99
N LYS A 193 19.73 10.76 -27.99
CA LYS A 193 19.47 11.27 -26.64
C LYS A 193 20.33 10.51 -25.65
N TYR A 194 21.05 11.26 -24.83
CA TYR A 194 21.83 10.72 -23.73
C TYR A 194 21.12 11.03 -22.41
N ARG A 195 21.05 10.05 -21.50
CA ARG A 195 20.45 10.19 -20.17
C ARG A 195 21.34 9.53 -19.14
N LEU A 196 21.63 10.26 -18.07
CA LEU A 196 22.27 9.79 -16.86
C LEU A 196 21.33 10.01 -15.69
N SER A 197 21.22 9.02 -14.81
CA SER A 197 20.40 9.11 -13.61
C SER A 197 21.04 8.35 -12.47
N TYR A 198 20.99 8.92 -11.28
CA TYR A 198 21.40 8.30 -10.03
C TYR A 198 20.31 8.50 -9.00
N SER A 199 19.94 7.45 -8.29
CA SER A 199 18.84 7.50 -7.33
C SER A 199 19.06 6.52 -6.20
N GLU A 200 18.83 6.97 -4.98
CA GLU A 200 18.66 6.15 -3.80
C GLU A 200 17.17 5.86 -3.62
N VAL A 201 16.81 4.64 -3.18
CA VAL A 201 15.40 4.24 -2.96
C VAL A 201 15.27 3.52 -1.63
N GLY A 202 14.26 3.91 -0.87
CA GLY A 202 13.88 3.24 0.37
C GLY A 202 12.63 2.41 0.21
N ASN A 203 12.56 1.30 0.93
CA ASN A 203 11.33 0.54 1.07
C ASN A 203 10.97 0.40 2.56
N SER A 204 9.68 0.44 2.87
CA SER A 204 9.18 0.18 4.22
C SER A 204 9.18 -1.32 4.51
N ILE A 205 9.33 -1.69 5.78
CA ILE A 205 9.24 -3.09 6.20
C ILE A 205 7.75 -3.49 6.26
N PRO A 206 7.32 -4.61 5.65
CA PRO A 206 5.92 -5.02 5.64
C PRO A 206 5.32 -5.13 7.05
N ASN A 207 4.18 -4.48 7.25
CA ASN A 207 3.48 -4.44 8.54
C ASN A 207 2.99 -5.83 8.99
N GLN A 208 2.83 -6.77 8.05
CA GLN A 208 2.45 -8.17 8.31
C GLN A 208 3.43 -8.93 9.20
N VAL A 209 4.69 -8.51 9.30
CA VAL A 209 5.71 -9.16 10.15
C VAL A 209 5.56 -8.75 11.63
N TYR A 210 4.80 -7.68 11.94
CA TYR A 210 4.77 -7.05 13.27
C TYR A 210 3.40 -7.01 13.95
N ALA A 211 2.38 -7.70 13.41
CA ALA A 211 1.04 -7.85 14.00
C ALA A 211 0.99 -8.60 15.36
N LYS A 212 2.11 -8.72 16.07
CA LYS A 212 2.19 -9.18 17.47
C LYS A 212 2.42 -8.04 18.49
N GLY A 213 2.56 -6.80 18.04
CA GLY A 213 2.82 -5.65 18.92
C GLY A 213 1.74 -4.59 18.86
N THR A 214 0.80 -4.65 19.81
CA THR A 214 0.01 -3.55 20.39
C THR A 214 -1.03 -2.84 19.50
N GLU A 215 -2.28 -2.90 19.98
CA GLU A 215 -3.48 -2.19 19.50
C GLU A 215 -3.39 -0.65 19.61
N ASP A 216 -2.39 -0.09 20.29
CA ASP A 216 -2.30 1.35 20.61
C ASP A 216 -0.94 1.99 20.27
N LEU A 217 -0.59 2.07 18.98
CA LEU A 217 0.52 2.92 18.45
C LEU A 217 0.19 3.54 17.09
#